data_AF-A0A0K1P5U2-F1
#
_entry.id   AF-A0A0K1P5U2-F1
#
_cell.length_a   1.000
_cell.length_b   1.000
_cell.length_c   1.000
_cell.angle_alpha   90.00
_cell.angle_beta   90.00
_cell.angle_gamma   90.00
#
_symmetry.space_group_name_H-M   'P 1'
#
loop_
_entity.id
_entity.type
_entity.pdbx_description
1 polymer ?
#
loop_
_entity_poly.entity_id
_entity_poly.type
_entity_poly.pdbx_seq_one_letter_code
_entity_poly.pdbx_strand_id
1 'polypeptide(L)'
;MKKVLGLLTGISFITPIIFNVVSCGNNFIPLAITENTAFLDKNVLTSKEDKINAFFIITDDSLVNADVKFSIKTFYDLDKNTEEVNMFVLNNIKKNEFNNMIYSTKIEFNKDALPKNNDKFKIQFFINNMSEYFESASISYIESKS
;
A
#
# COMPACT_ATOMS: atom_id res chain seq x y z
N MET A 1 9.61 49.13 12.58
CA MET A 1 9.92 48.37 11.35
C MET A 1 9.31 46.98 11.52
N LYS A 2 8.07 46.74 11.09
CA LYS A 2 7.73 46.02 9.84
C LYS A 2 8.78 44.96 9.45
N LYS A 3 8.42 43.69 9.63
CA LYS A 3 8.57 42.59 8.65
C LYS A 3 7.68 41.42 9.09
N VAL A 4 6.48 41.41 8.54
CA VAL A 4 5.58 40.26 8.42
C VAL A 4 5.87 39.61 7.06
N LEU A 5 5.49 38.34 6.92
CA LEU A 5 5.47 37.46 5.74
C LEU A 5 6.77 36.65 5.49
N GLY A 6 6.70 35.34 5.26
CA GLY A 6 5.50 34.52 5.11
C GLY A 6 5.79 33.09 4.66
N LEU A 7 4.71 32.33 4.59
CA LEU A 7 4.50 31.13 3.78
C LEU A 7 5.47 29.96 3.99
N LEU A 8 5.03 28.99 4.79
CA LEU A 8 5.07 27.61 4.30
C LEU A 8 3.65 27.10 4.13
N THR A 9 3.35 26.94 2.85
CA THR A 9 2.18 26.42 2.18
C THR A 9 1.71 25.10 2.75
N GLY A 10 0.39 24.93 2.72
CA GLY A 10 -0.37 23.80 3.22
C GLY A 10 0.26 22.44 2.90
N ILE A 11 0.57 21.72 3.97
CA ILE A 11 0.52 20.27 3.93
C ILE A 11 -0.98 19.94 3.89
N SER A 12 -1.49 19.69 2.70
CA SER A 12 -2.76 18.99 2.53
C SER A 12 -2.58 17.59 3.12
N PHE A 13 -2.77 17.48 4.44
CA PHE A 13 -3.04 16.19 5.04
C PHE A 13 -4.37 15.75 4.46
N ILE A 14 -4.32 14.86 3.46
CA ILE A 14 -5.43 14.00 3.14
C ILE A 14 -5.58 13.08 4.35
N THR A 15 -6.28 13.56 5.38
CA THR A 15 -6.74 12.69 6.45
C THR A 15 -7.78 11.77 5.82
N PRO A 16 -7.58 10.44 5.79
CA PRO A 16 -8.70 9.56 5.54
C PRO A 16 -9.70 9.79 6.67
N ILE A 17 -10.87 10.30 6.33
CA ILE A 17 -11.97 10.45 7.29
C ILE A 17 -12.42 9.03 7.65
N ILE A 18 -11.96 8.52 8.80
CA ILE A 18 -12.46 7.27 9.37
C ILE A 18 -13.84 7.60 9.96
N PHE A 19 -14.89 7.46 9.16
CA PHE A 19 -16.25 7.44 9.69
C PHE A 19 -16.43 6.12 10.44
N ASN A 20 -16.39 6.19 11.78
CA ASN A 20 -16.92 5.13 12.64
C ASN A 20 -18.44 5.11 12.49
N VAL A 21 -18.95 4.41 11.47
CA VAL A 21 -20.36 4.08 11.38
C VAL A 21 -20.59 2.83 12.23
N VAL A 22 -21.05 3.05 13.47
CA VAL A 22 -21.68 2.00 14.26
C VAL A 22 -23.03 1.72 13.62
N SER A 23 -23.14 0.63 12.86
CA SER A 23 -24.42 0.11 12.39
C SER A 23 -24.68 -1.23 13.05
N CYS A 24 -25.55 -1.22 14.06
CA CYS A 24 -26.21 -2.43 14.54
C CYS A 24 -27.16 -2.92 13.44
N GLY A 25 -26.67 -3.83 12.61
CA GLY A 25 -27.44 -4.52 11.59
C GLY A 25 -26.50 -5.31 10.71
N ASN A 26 -26.85 -6.54 10.36
CA ASN A 26 -26.08 -7.44 9.47
C ASN A 26 -25.94 -6.93 8.02
N ASN A 27 -25.97 -5.62 7.81
CA ASN A 27 -25.82 -4.96 6.54
C ASN A 27 -24.41 -4.42 6.44
N PHE A 28 -23.63 -5.14 5.64
CA PHE A 28 -22.40 -4.73 5.00
C PHE A 28 -22.32 -3.21 4.84
N ILE A 29 -21.31 -2.60 5.45
CA ILE A 29 -20.98 -1.20 5.21
C ILE A 29 -20.63 -1.10 3.71
N PRO A 30 -21.36 -0.32 2.89
CA PRO A 30 -20.94 -0.08 1.52
C PRO A 30 -19.56 0.56 1.59
N LEU A 31 -18.55 -0.14 1.06
CA LEU A 31 -17.24 0.45 0.89
C LEU A 31 -17.43 1.63 -0.06
N ALA A 32 -17.19 2.86 0.40
CA ALA A 32 -17.26 4.08 -0.42
C ALA A 32 -16.10 4.19 -1.43
N ILE A 33 -15.50 3.06 -1.77
CA ILE A 33 -14.32 2.92 -2.61
C ILE A 33 -14.83 2.57 -3.99
N THR A 34 -14.54 3.42 -4.97
CA THR A 34 -15.01 3.28 -6.34
C THR A 34 -13.95 2.68 -7.27
N GLU A 35 -12.70 2.65 -6.85
CA GLU A 35 -11.56 2.20 -7.63
C GLU A 35 -10.78 1.11 -6.89
N ASN A 36 -10.11 0.25 -7.66
CA ASN A 36 -9.22 -0.76 -7.09
C ASN A 36 -8.15 -0.04 -6.25
N THR A 37 -7.98 -0.44 -4.99
CA THR A 37 -7.03 0.23 -4.08
C THR A 37 -6.35 -0.76 -3.16
N ALA A 38 -5.22 -0.34 -2.59
CA ALA A 38 -4.43 -1.11 -1.64
C ALA A 38 -4.23 -0.31 -0.33
N PHE A 39 -4.43 -0.95 0.80
CA PHE A 39 -4.13 -0.40 2.12
C PHE A 39 -3.00 -1.17 2.77
N LEU A 40 -2.05 -0.45 3.36
CA LEU A 40 -0.97 -1.02 4.16
C LEU A 40 -1.19 -0.71 5.63
N ASP A 41 -0.95 -1.68 6.51
CA ASP A 41 -1.04 -1.46 7.95
C ASP A 41 0.11 -0.59 8.50
N LYS A 42 1.26 -0.63 7.83
CA LYS A 42 2.41 0.22 8.09
C LYS A 42 3.22 0.47 6.82
N ASN A 43 4.05 1.50 6.86
CA ASN A 43 4.93 1.91 5.77
C ASN A 43 6.40 2.07 6.21
N VAL A 44 6.73 1.69 7.44
CA VAL A 44 8.09 1.69 7.97
C VAL A 44 8.46 0.29 8.43
N LEU A 45 9.63 -0.16 8.02
CA LEU A 45 10.24 -1.43 8.39
C LEU A 45 11.48 -1.15 9.25
N THR A 46 11.61 -1.85 10.37
CA THR A 46 12.75 -1.69 11.28
C THR A 46 13.67 -2.89 11.35
N SER A 47 13.19 -4.06 10.93
CA SER A 47 13.97 -5.30 10.77
C SER A 47 13.81 -5.86 9.34
N LYS A 48 14.74 -6.73 8.92
CA LYS A 48 14.61 -7.52 7.68
C LYS A 48 13.55 -8.61 7.78
N GLU A 49 13.15 -9.00 9.00
CA GLU A 49 12.06 -9.97 9.20
C GLU A 49 10.68 -9.32 9.30
N ASP A 50 10.63 -7.98 9.30
CA ASP A 50 9.38 -7.25 9.37
C ASP A 50 8.49 -7.55 8.16
N LYS A 51 7.18 -7.53 8.43
CA LYS A 51 6.14 -7.81 7.43
C LYS A 51 5.14 -6.68 7.44
N ILE A 52 4.60 -6.35 6.28
CA ILE A 52 3.50 -5.38 6.14
C ILE A 52 2.27 -6.17 5.74
N ASN A 53 1.18 -6.01 6.48
CA ASN A 53 -0.09 -6.56 6.06
C ASN A 53 -0.70 -5.59 5.05
N ALA A 54 -1.10 -6.13 3.90
CA ALA A 54 -1.75 -5.37 2.85
C ALA A 54 -3.16 -5.91 2.60
N PHE A 55 -4.10 -5.01 2.36
CA PHE A 55 -5.44 -5.31 1.90
C PHE A 55 -5.65 -4.74 0.51
N PHE A 56 -6.19 -5.53 -0.41
CA PHE A 56 -6.63 -5.05 -1.71
C PHE A 56 -8.15 -5.05 -1.74
N ILE A 57 -8.72 -3.97 -2.25
CA ILE A 57 -10.15 -3.85 -2.49
C ILE A 57 -10.34 -3.72 -3.99
N ILE A 58 -11.01 -4.70 -4.58
CA ILE A 58 -11.30 -4.78 -6.01
C ILE A 58 -12.74 -4.38 -6.24
N THR A 59 -12.94 -3.30 -6.98
CA THR A 59 -14.26 -2.72 -7.27
C THR A 59 -14.75 -3.04 -8.67
N ASP A 60 -13.87 -3.51 -9.55
CA ASP A 60 -14.23 -3.93 -10.90
C ASP A 60 -15.02 -5.25 -10.86
N ASP A 61 -16.32 -5.18 -11.18
CA ASP A 61 -17.24 -6.32 -11.22
C ASP A 61 -16.73 -7.50 -12.07
N SER A 62 -15.95 -7.23 -13.12
CA SER A 62 -15.37 -8.28 -13.98
C SER A 62 -14.29 -9.09 -13.26
N LEU A 63 -13.68 -8.54 -12.21
CA LEU A 63 -12.60 -9.15 -11.44
C LEU A 63 -13.10 -9.75 -10.12
N VAL A 64 -14.18 -9.24 -9.55
CA VAL A 64 -14.71 -9.66 -8.24
C VAL A 64 -14.96 -11.17 -8.15
N ASN A 65 -15.40 -11.81 -9.24
CA ASN A 65 -15.64 -13.27 -9.28
C ASN A 65 -14.56 -14.06 -10.03
N ALA A 66 -13.51 -13.39 -10.50
CA ALA A 66 -12.42 -14.03 -11.22
C ALA A 66 -11.31 -14.57 -10.27
N ASP A 67 -10.47 -15.44 -10.81
CA ASP A 67 -9.20 -15.83 -10.19
C ASP A 67 -8.16 -14.71 -10.42
N VAL A 68 -8.17 -13.73 -9.52
CA VAL A 68 -7.30 -12.55 -9.60
C VAL A 68 -5.91 -12.87 -9.05
N LYS A 69 -4.88 -12.61 -9.86
CA LYS A 69 -3.48 -12.73 -9.47
C LYS A 69 -2.87 -11.35 -9.29
N PHE A 70 -2.20 -11.15 -8.16
CA PHE A 70 -1.55 -9.90 -7.81
C PHE A 70 -0.04 -10.00 -7.96
N SER A 71 0.59 -8.88 -8.30
CA SER A 71 2.03 -8.71 -8.25
C SER A 71 2.39 -7.31 -7.77
N ILE A 72 3.65 -7.14 -7.41
CA ILE A 72 4.22 -5.85 -7.07
C ILE A 72 5.48 -5.59 -7.89
N LYS A 73 5.71 -4.32 -8.21
CA LYS A 73 7.02 -3.83 -8.62
C LYS A 73 7.53 -2.87 -7.56
N THR A 74 8.82 -2.92 -7.28
CA THR A 74 9.45 -2.01 -6.34
C THR A 74 10.45 -1.14 -7.07
N PHE A 75 10.50 0.13 -6.71
CA PHE A 75 11.45 1.09 -7.22
C PHE A 75 12.16 1.77 -6.07
N TYR A 76 13.43 2.08 -6.22
CA TYR A 76 14.07 3.06 -5.33
C TYR A 76 13.39 4.43 -5.52
N ASP A 77 13.03 5.05 -4.41
CA ASP A 77 12.49 6.40 -4.38
C ASP A 77 13.66 7.39 -4.22
N LEU A 78 14.43 7.57 -5.30
CA LEU A 78 15.46 8.60 -5.39
C LEU A 78 14.86 9.81 -6.09
N ASP A 79 15.08 11.01 -5.54
CA ASP A 79 14.43 12.28 -5.89
C ASP A 79 14.28 12.60 -7.40
N LYS A 80 15.00 11.91 -8.30
CA LYS A 80 14.93 12.09 -9.77
C LYS A 80 15.08 10.82 -10.61
N ASN A 81 15.34 9.65 -10.01
CA ASN A 81 15.57 8.40 -10.74
C ASN A 81 14.82 7.25 -10.07
N THR A 82 13.94 6.59 -10.82
CA THR A 82 13.27 5.35 -10.39
C THR A 82 14.00 4.15 -10.98
N GLU A 83 14.78 3.45 -10.18
CA GLU A 83 15.39 2.17 -10.55
C GLU A 83 14.50 1.04 -10.03
N GLU A 84 14.04 0.16 -10.92
CA GLU A 84 13.28 -1.04 -10.54
C GLU A 84 14.19 -2.02 -9.81
N VAL A 85 13.74 -2.51 -8.65
CA VAL A 85 14.49 -3.42 -7.80
C VAL A 85 13.59 -4.55 -7.29
N ASN A 86 14.19 -5.71 -7.04
CA ASN A 86 13.49 -6.85 -6.49
C ASN A 86 13.58 -6.87 -4.95
N MET A 87 13.03 -5.84 -4.31
CA MET A 87 13.16 -5.65 -2.86
C MET A 87 12.09 -6.40 -2.06
N PHE A 88 10.86 -6.45 -2.57
CA PHE A 88 9.70 -7.00 -1.86
C PHE A 88 8.98 -8.07 -2.68
N VAL A 89 8.31 -8.97 -1.97
CA VAL A 89 7.42 -9.99 -2.55
C VAL A 89 6.07 -10.01 -1.84
N LEU A 90 5.02 -10.39 -2.57
CA LEU A 90 3.72 -10.71 -1.97
C LEU A 90 3.69 -12.18 -1.54
N ASN A 91 3.27 -12.43 -0.30
CA ASN A 91 3.11 -13.76 0.25
C ASN A 91 1.70 -13.95 0.83
N ASN A 92 1.20 -15.19 0.78
CA ASN A 92 -0.06 -15.60 1.39
C ASN A 92 -1.27 -14.73 0.98
N ILE A 93 -1.43 -14.48 -0.31
CA ILE A 93 -2.61 -13.79 -0.82
C ILE A 93 -3.85 -14.66 -0.53
N LYS A 94 -4.83 -14.09 0.16
CA LYS A 94 -6.09 -14.75 0.53
C LYS A 94 -7.27 -13.86 0.19
N LYS A 95 -8.23 -14.41 -0.55
CA LYS A 95 -9.54 -13.80 -0.78
C LYS A 95 -10.39 -13.94 0.48
N ASN A 96 -11.12 -12.89 0.84
CA ASN A 96 -12.04 -12.93 1.98
C ASN A 96 -13.29 -13.75 1.62
N GLU A 97 -13.70 -14.65 2.51
CA GLU A 97 -14.82 -15.57 2.28
C GLU A 97 -16.20 -14.89 2.35
N PHE A 98 -16.29 -13.77 3.07
CA PHE A 98 -17.52 -12.99 3.23
C PHE A 98 -17.61 -11.83 2.23
N ASN A 99 -16.48 -11.44 1.64
CA ASN A 99 -16.40 -10.38 0.65
C ASN A 99 -15.38 -10.73 -0.44
N ASN A 100 -15.87 -11.15 -1.60
CA ASN A 100 -15.07 -11.45 -2.79
C ASN A 100 -14.34 -10.23 -3.38
N MET A 101 -14.65 -9.01 -2.95
CA MET A 101 -13.89 -7.79 -3.31
C MET A 101 -12.60 -7.63 -2.50
N ILE A 102 -12.50 -8.27 -1.33
CA ILE A 102 -11.41 -8.03 -0.39
C ILE A 102 -10.39 -9.17 -0.49
N TYR A 103 -9.12 -8.78 -0.65
CA TYR A 103 -7.98 -9.68 -0.56
C TYR A 103 -7.05 -9.18 0.54
N SER A 104 -6.37 -10.13 1.18
CA SER A 104 -5.33 -9.84 2.19
C SER A 104 -4.04 -10.53 1.80
N THR A 105 -2.91 -9.92 2.08
CA THR A 105 -1.58 -10.48 1.80
C THR A 105 -0.55 -9.91 2.75
N LYS A 106 0.66 -10.48 2.70
CA LYS A 106 1.83 -9.96 3.41
C LYS A 106 2.87 -9.52 2.40
N ILE A 107 3.37 -8.31 2.58
CA ILE A 107 4.55 -7.83 1.88
C ILE A 107 5.75 -8.11 2.79
N GLU A 108 6.73 -8.81 2.24
CA GLU A 108 7.95 -9.22 2.94
C GLU A 108 9.15 -8.86 2.07
N PHE A 109 10.31 -8.66 2.70
CA PHE A 109 11.55 -8.54 1.93
C PHE A 109 11.78 -9.82 1.11
N ASN A 110 12.25 -9.65 -0.12
CA ASN A 110 12.79 -10.77 -0.89
C ASN A 110 13.99 -11.37 -0.13
N LYS A 111 14.24 -12.67 -0.27
CA LYS A 111 15.38 -13.35 0.37
C LYS A 111 16.73 -12.74 -0.02
N ASP A 112 16.82 -12.24 -1.24
CA ASP A 112 18.03 -11.60 -1.77
C ASP A 112 18.07 -10.07 -1.54
N ALA A 113 17.09 -9.53 -0.81
CA ALA A 113 17.00 -8.11 -0.52
C ALA A 113 18.12 -7.66 0.44
N LEU A 114 18.81 -6.58 0.06
CA LEU A 114 19.85 -5.95 0.86
C LEU A 114 19.51 -4.46 1.12
N PRO A 115 18.43 -4.18 1.87
CA PRO A 115 18.06 -2.79 2.17
C PRO A 115 19.14 -2.14 3.04
N LYS A 116 19.43 -0.87 2.76
CA LYS A 116 20.32 -0.04 3.58
C LYS A 116 19.51 0.90 4.46
N ASN A 117 20.06 1.23 5.63
CA ASN A 117 19.39 2.14 6.55
C ASN A 117 19.04 3.47 5.86
N ASN A 118 17.79 3.91 6.01
CA ASN A 118 17.15 5.07 5.36
C ASN A 118 16.82 4.89 3.87
N ASP A 119 16.90 3.68 3.32
CA ASP A 119 16.37 3.43 1.98
C ASP A 119 14.86 3.69 1.95
N LYS A 120 14.43 4.32 0.86
CA LYS A 120 13.02 4.57 0.54
C LYS A 120 12.68 3.88 -0.77
N PHE A 121 11.51 3.26 -0.77
CA PHE A 121 11.01 2.48 -1.88
C PHE A 121 9.62 2.95 -2.25
N LYS A 122 9.33 2.97 -3.54
CA LYS A 122 7.97 3.05 -4.07
C LYS A 122 7.55 1.66 -4.52
N ILE A 123 6.45 1.15 -3.99
CA ILE A 123 5.81 -0.07 -4.45
C ILE A 123 4.62 0.30 -5.33
N GLN A 124 4.48 -0.38 -6.46
CA GLN A 124 3.30 -0.35 -7.32
C GLN A 124 2.61 -1.71 -7.32
N PHE A 125 1.30 -1.71 -7.12
CA PHE A 125 0.47 -2.91 -7.08
C PHE A 125 -0.21 -3.15 -8.42
N PHE A 126 -0.14 -4.38 -8.90
CA PHE A 126 -0.69 -4.80 -10.17
C PHE A 126 -1.63 -5.97 -10.00
N ILE A 127 -2.62 -6.03 -10.87
CA ILE A 127 -3.36 -7.25 -11.20
C ILE A 127 -2.75 -7.76 -12.51
N ASN A 128 -2.29 -9.01 -12.56
CA ASN A 128 -1.43 -9.50 -13.65
C ASN A 128 -2.07 -9.43 -15.06
N ASN A 129 -3.39 -9.31 -15.14
CA ASN A 129 -4.13 -9.20 -16.41
C ASN A 129 -4.49 -7.74 -16.76
N MET A 130 -4.06 -6.77 -15.98
CA MET A 130 -4.22 -5.34 -16.25
C MET A 130 -2.89 -4.75 -16.71
N SER A 131 -2.95 -3.77 -17.62
CA SER A 131 -1.77 -3.09 -18.16
C SER A 131 -1.18 -2.05 -17.22
N GLU A 132 -1.97 -1.58 -16.25
CA GLU A 132 -1.62 -0.48 -15.35
C GLU A 132 -1.61 -0.94 -13.89
N TYR A 133 -0.80 -0.27 -13.08
CA TYR A 133 -0.89 -0.42 -11.63
C TYR A 133 -2.16 0.27 -11.14
N PHE A 134 -2.77 -0.27 -10.09
CA PHE A 134 -3.98 0.31 -9.53
C PHE A 134 -3.71 1.18 -8.29
N GLU A 135 -2.56 0.98 -7.63
CA GLU A 135 -2.19 1.75 -6.45
C GLU A 135 -0.67 1.81 -6.30
N SER A 136 -0.17 2.81 -5.58
CA SER A 136 1.23 2.88 -5.17
C SER A 136 1.41 3.35 -3.72
N ALA A 137 2.44 2.84 -3.06
CA ALA A 137 2.76 3.21 -1.69
C ALA A 137 4.26 3.44 -1.51
N SER A 138 4.62 4.35 -0.60
CA SER A 138 6.02 4.57 -0.20
C SER A 138 6.32 3.78 1.07
N ILE A 139 7.47 3.11 1.09
CA ILE A 139 7.95 2.31 2.23
C ILE A 139 9.36 2.75 2.58
N SER A 140 9.64 2.92 3.86
CA SER A 140 10.97 3.28 4.37
C SER A 140 11.56 2.17 5.23
N TYR A 141 12.85 1.91 5.10
CA TYR A 141 13.59 1.04 6.00
C TYR A 141 14.47 1.87 6.94
N ILE A 142 14.25 1.72 8.26
CA ILE A 142 15.00 2.43 9.30
C ILE A 142 15.52 1.38 10.27
N GLU A 143 16.78 1.01 10.13
CA GLU A 143 17.40 -0.02 10.97
C GLU A 143 17.40 0.45 12.43
N SER A 144 16.73 -0.31 13.31
CA SER A 144 16.75 -0.05 14.75
C SER A 144 18.16 -0.29 15.26
N LYS A 145 18.78 0.72 15.88
CA LYS A 145 20.03 0.52 16.61
C LYS A 145 19.75 -0.39 17.80
N SER A 146 20.31 -1.60 17.76
CA SER A 146 20.37 -2.53 18.90
C SER A 146 21.25 -1.97 20.02
#